data_AF-A0A661K7J1-F1
#
_entry.id   AF-A0A661K7J1-F1
#
_cell.length_a   1.000
_cell.length_b   1.000
_cell.length_c   1.000
_cell.angle_alpha   90.00
_cell.angle_beta   90.00
_cell.angle_gamma   90.00
#
_symmetry.space_group_name_H-M   'P 1'
#
loop_
_entity.id
_entity.type
_entity.pdbx_description
1 polymer ?
#
loop_
_entity_poly.entity_id
_entity_poly.type
_entity_poly.pdbx_seq_one_letter_code
_entity_poly.pdbx_strand_id
1 'polypeptide(L)'
;MSNLVDRVGATQNFNEEAFGRVKDEKEKTFNVKFGERLRKALEEIDTLQEDADKLSKELAIGHNAPLHETMIALEKADISLRLFIQVRNKVVEAYREVMHMQF
;
A
#
# COMPACT_ATOMS: atom_id res chain seq x y z
N MET A 1 -33.31 -54.98 4.13
CA MET A 1 -33.06 -54.04 5.24
C MET A 1 -31.81 -53.27 4.86
N SER A 2 -32.04 -52.04 4.39
CA SER A 2 -31.01 -51.09 3.94
C SER A 2 -30.38 -50.42 5.15
N ASN A 3 -29.19 -49.84 4.96
CA ASN A 3 -28.51 -48.88 5.82
C ASN A 3 -27.43 -49.45 6.73
N LEU A 4 -26.24 -49.73 6.17
CA LEU A 4 -24.98 -49.51 6.88
C LEU A 4 -23.74 -49.39 5.96
N VAL A 5 -23.90 -48.96 4.71
CA VAL A 5 -22.75 -48.79 3.79
C VAL A 5 -22.63 -47.35 3.24
N ASP A 6 -23.67 -46.52 3.32
CA ASP A 6 -23.65 -45.16 2.76
C ASP A 6 -23.02 -44.07 3.65
N ARG A 7 -22.58 -44.40 4.88
CA ARG A 7 -22.06 -43.40 5.83
C ARG A 7 -20.53 -43.27 5.87
N VAL A 8 -19.79 -44.03 5.06
CA VAL A 8 -18.31 -43.95 5.01
C VAL A 8 -17.82 -43.03 3.87
N GLY A 9 -18.69 -42.67 2.92
CA GLY A 9 -18.34 -41.76 1.80
C GLY A 9 -18.45 -40.26 2.11
N ALA A 10 -18.97 -39.88 3.28
CA ALA A 10 -19.26 -38.48 3.58
C ALA A 10 -18.08 -37.68 4.16
N THR A 11 -16.92 -38.29 4.48
CA THR A 11 -15.81 -37.57 5.14
C THR A 11 -14.63 -37.20 4.24
N GLN A 12 -14.67 -37.48 2.94
CA GLN A 12 -13.51 -37.27 2.07
C GLN A 12 -13.46 -35.91 1.35
N ASN A 13 -14.53 -35.11 1.34
CA ASN A 13 -14.62 -33.91 0.49
C ASN A 13 -14.74 -32.55 1.21
N PHE A 14 -14.62 -32.50 2.54
CA PHE A 14 -14.80 -31.25 3.30
C PHE A 14 -13.58 -30.30 3.30
N ASN A 15 -12.47 -30.67 2.65
CA ASN A 15 -11.18 -29.99 2.87
C ASN A 15 -10.66 -29.16 1.68
N GLU A 16 -11.22 -29.26 0.47
CA GLU A 16 -10.75 -28.48 -0.69
C GLU A 16 -11.51 -27.16 -0.89
N GLU A 17 -12.83 -27.15 -0.70
CA GLU A 17 -13.66 -25.95 -0.95
C GLU A 17 -13.55 -24.88 0.14
N ALA A 18 -13.22 -25.25 1.37
CA ALA A 18 -13.09 -24.34 2.50
C ALA A 18 -11.72 -23.63 2.53
N PHE A 19 -10.66 -24.31 2.10
CA PHE A 19 -9.30 -23.75 2.07
C PHE A 19 -9.06 -22.80 0.88
N GLY A 20 -9.70 -23.05 -0.29
CA GLY A 20 -9.60 -22.17 -1.45
C GLY A 20 -10.18 -20.77 -1.20
N ARG A 21 -11.36 -20.68 -0.59
CA ARG A 21 -12.04 -19.41 -0.29
C ARG A 21 -11.28 -18.53 0.71
N VAL A 22 -10.60 -19.13 1.68
CA VAL A 22 -9.80 -18.40 2.69
C VAL A 22 -8.53 -17.79 2.07
N LYS A 23 -7.97 -18.40 1.02
CA LYS A 23 -6.76 -17.92 0.35
C LYS A 23 -7.06 -16.69 -0.52
N ASP A 24 -8.14 -16.74 -1.30
CA ASP A 24 -8.54 -15.67 -2.21
C ASP A 24 -9.03 -14.39 -1.48
N GLU A 25 -9.71 -14.56 -0.34
CA GLU A 25 -10.15 -13.43 0.49
C GLU A 25 -8.97 -12.70 1.15
N LYS A 26 -7.93 -13.44 1.59
CA LYS A 26 -6.74 -12.84 2.22
C LYS A 26 -5.87 -12.09 1.22
N GLU A 27 -5.70 -12.59 -0.01
CA GLU A 27 -4.97 -11.90 -1.07
C GLU A 27 -5.65 -10.61 -1.52
N LYS A 28 -6.98 -10.63 -1.75
CA LYS A 28 -7.73 -9.40 -2.10
C LYS A 28 -7.69 -8.38 -0.97
N THR A 29 -7.84 -8.83 0.27
CA THR A 29 -7.79 -7.94 1.45
C THR A 29 -6.41 -7.29 1.62
N PHE A 30 -5.32 -8.02 1.34
CA PHE A 30 -3.97 -7.49 1.41
C PHE A 30 -3.72 -6.42 0.33
N ASN A 31 -4.16 -6.67 -0.91
CA ASN A 31 -3.99 -5.73 -2.03
C ASN A 31 -4.73 -4.41 -1.78
N VAL A 32 -5.98 -4.49 -1.30
CA VAL A 32 -6.78 -3.31 -0.91
C VAL A 32 -6.08 -2.52 0.20
N LYS A 33 -5.58 -3.20 1.24
CA LYS A 33 -4.88 -2.55 2.37
C LYS A 33 -3.56 -1.89 1.96
N PHE A 34 -2.82 -2.46 1.02
CA PHE A 34 -1.59 -1.85 0.51
C PHE A 34 -1.90 -0.59 -0.31
N GLY A 35 -2.86 -0.66 -1.24
CA GLY A 35 -3.28 0.49 -2.04
C GLY A 35 -3.80 1.65 -1.18
N GLU A 36 -4.58 1.36 -0.14
CA GLU A 36 -5.03 2.37 0.83
C GLU A 36 -3.87 3.03 1.58
N ARG A 37 -2.86 2.27 2.01
CA ARG A 37 -1.67 2.81 2.67
C ARG A 37 -0.84 3.67 1.73
N LEU A 38 -0.67 3.23 0.47
CA LEU A 38 0.05 3.99 -0.54
C LEU A 38 -0.66 5.32 -0.86
N ARG A 39 -1.99 5.29 -0.95
CA ARG A 39 -2.82 6.49 -1.12
C ARG A 39 -2.65 7.47 0.05
N LYS A 40 -2.71 6.98 1.29
CA LYS A 40 -2.48 7.81 2.48
C LYS A 40 -1.09 8.42 2.50
N ALA A 41 -0.05 7.65 2.17
CA ALA A 41 1.31 8.17 2.08
C ALA A 41 1.44 9.28 1.02
N LEU A 42 0.73 9.15 -0.11
CA LEU A 42 0.69 10.21 -1.12
C LEU A 42 -0.01 11.48 -0.60
N GLU A 43 -1.13 11.35 0.10
CA GLU A 43 -1.83 12.48 0.75
C GLU A 43 -0.94 13.18 1.79
N GLU A 44 -0.17 12.41 2.57
CA GLU A 44 0.80 12.96 3.53
C GLU A 44 1.92 13.74 2.83
N ILE A 45 2.44 13.24 1.70
CA ILE A 45 3.48 13.93 0.91
C ILE A 45 2.94 15.21 0.26
N ASP A 46 1.69 15.20 -0.19
CA ASP A 46 1.01 16.37 -0.73
C ASP A 46 0.91 17.47 0.33
N THR A 47 0.48 17.10 1.54
CA THR A 47 0.42 18.00 2.70
C THR A 47 1.80 18.58 3.03
N LEU A 48 2.86 17.75 3.03
CA LEU A 48 4.23 18.21 3.27
C LEU A 48 4.71 19.23 2.22
N GLN A 49 4.34 19.03 0.96
CA GLN A 49 4.66 19.97 -0.12
C GLN A 49 3.92 21.29 0.05
N GLU A 50 2.61 21.25 0.36
CA GLU A 50 1.82 22.46 0.60
C GLU A 50 2.36 23.28 1.79
N ASP A 51 2.72 22.61 2.88
CA ASP A 51 3.32 23.24 4.06
C ASP A 51 4.67 23.89 3.73
N ALA A 52 5.53 23.19 2.99
CA ALA A 52 6.83 23.71 2.57
C ALA A 52 6.68 24.92 1.63
N ASP A 53 5.72 24.87 0.71
CA ASP A 53 5.39 25.98 -0.19
C ASP A 53 4.86 27.20 0.56
N LYS A 54 4.01 26.98 1.56
CA LYS A 54 3.47 28.05 2.40
C LYS A 54 4.58 28.74 3.18
N LEU A 55 5.41 27.97 3.88
CA LEU A 55 6.54 28.51 4.65
C LEU A 55 7.54 29.24 3.75
N SER A 56 7.82 28.70 2.55
CA SER A 56 8.68 29.34 1.56
C SER A 56 8.13 30.70 1.09
N LYS A 57 6.81 30.78 0.86
CA LYS A 57 6.15 32.03 0.49
C LYS A 57 6.19 33.04 1.63
N GLU A 58 5.90 32.62 2.86
CA GLU A 58 5.93 33.47 4.06
C GLU A 58 7.34 34.04 4.31
N LEU A 59 8.38 33.21 4.14
CA LEU A 59 9.76 33.62 4.23
C LEU A 59 10.13 34.64 3.13
N ALA A 60 9.69 34.40 1.88
CA ALA A 60 9.99 35.29 0.75
C ALA A 60 9.37 36.68 0.87
N ILE A 61 8.19 36.80 1.50
CA ILE A 61 7.54 38.08 1.78
C ILE A 61 8.06 38.76 3.06
N GLY A 62 9.08 38.19 3.72
CA GLY A 62 9.68 38.73 4.93
C GLY A 62 8.80 38.60 6.18
N HIS A 63 7.76 37.75 6.16
CA HIS A 63 7.07 37.38 7.39
C HIS A 63 7.99 36.51 8.25
N ASN A 64 7.78 36.53 9.57
CA ASN A 64 8.56 35.82 10.60
C ASN A 64 8.50 34.27 10.50
N ALA A 65 8.36 33.68 9.31
CA ALA A 65 8.58 32.27 9.11
C ALA A 65 10.05 31.96 9.44
N PRO A 66 10.34 31.13 10.44
CA PRO A 66 11.71 30.84 10.80
C PRO A 66 12.39 30.12 9.63
N LEU A 67 13.49 30.69 9.13
CA LEU A 67 14.26 30.12 8.01
C LEU A 67 14.54 28.62 8.22
N HIS A 68 14.89 28.24 9.45
CA HIS A 68 15.20 26.86 9.80
C HIS A 68 13.99 25.92 9.68
N GLU A 69 12.79 26.36 10.06
CA GLU A 69 11.56 25.58 9.93
C GLU A 69 11.18 25.38 8.46
N THR A 70 11.34 26.44 7.65
CA THR A 70 11.11 26.38 6.19
C THR A 70 12.05 25.37 5.55
N MET A 71 13.35 25.42 5.88
CA MET A 71 14.34 24.47 5.36
C MET A 71 14.06 23.03 5.81
N ILE A 72 13.63 22.83 7.06
CA ILE A 72 13.24 21.51 7.55
C ILE A 72 12.00 20.99 6.79
N ALA A 73 11.00 21.83 6.55
CA ALA A 73 9.80 21.44 5.84
C ALA A 73 10.10 21.04 4.39
N LEU A 74 10.93 21.83 3.70
CA LEU A 74 11.40 21.53 2.34
C LEU A 74 12.15 20.20 2.27
N GLU A 75 13.11 19.97 3.17
CA GLU A 75 13.89 18.72 3.19
C GLU A 75 13.00 17.51 3.50
N LYS A 76 12.04 17.66 4.42
CA LYS A 76 11.06 16.60 4.72
C LYS A 76 10.23 16.25 3.49
N ALA A 77 9.71 17.24 2.77
CA ALA A 77 8.91 17.02 1.57
C ALA A 77 9.74 16.30 0.49
N ASP A 78 10.96 16.76 0.26
CA ASP A 78 11.88 16.23 -0.76
C ASP A 78 12.34 14.79 -0.45
N ILE A 79 12.79 14.50 0.77
CA ILE A 79 13.15 13.13 1.19
C ILE A 79 11.94 12.19 1.05
N SER A 80 10.76 12.62 1.51
CA SER A 80 9.54 11.80 1.48
C SER A 80 9.12 11.50 0.04
N LEU A 81 9.18 12.47 -0.86
CA LEU A 81 8.88 12.29 -2.27
C LEU A 81 9.86 11.32 -2.94
N ARG A 82 11.17 11.47 -2.69
CA ARG A 82 12.19 10.54 -3.20
C ARG A 82 11.93 9.11 -2.76
N LEU A 83 11.60 8.92 -1.48
CA LEU A 83 11.25 7.61 -0.94
C LEU A 83 10.02 7.03 -1.65
N PHE A 84 8.97 7.83 -1.83
CA PHE A 84 7.76 7.41 -2.52
C PHE A 84 8.02 6.96 -3.96
N ILE A 85 8.87 7.69 -4.71
CA ILE A 85 9.26 7.32 -6.07
C ILE A 85 9.96 5.95 -6.08
N GLN A 86 10.84 5.68 -5.10
CA GLN A 86 11.50 4.38 -4.99
C GLN A 86 10.49 3.25 -4.72
N VAL A 87 9.54 3.48 -3.82
CA VAL A 87 8.46 2.53 -3.53
C VAL A 87 7.61 2.29 -4.78
N ARG A 88 7.19 3.35 -5.48
CA ARG A 88 6.44 3.27 -6.74
C ARG A 88 7.19 2.40 -7.76
N ASN A 89 8.47 2.67 -7.96
CA ASN A 89 9.30 1.91 -8.90
C ASN A 89 9.33 0.44 -8.50
N LYS A 90 9.52 0.15 -7.20
CA LYS A 90 9.57 -1.24 -6.73
C LYS A 90 8.25 -1.99 -6.90
N VAL A 91 7.13 -1.32 -6.70
CA VAL A 91 5.79 -1.89 -6.92
C VAL A 91 5.59 -2.20 -8.41
N VAL A 92 5.99 -1.28 -9.30
CA VAL A 92 5.91 -1.50 -10.76
C VAL A 92 6.82 -2.65 -11.20
N GLU A 93 8.03 -2.74 -10.66
CA GLU A 93 8.94 -3.88 -10.89
C GLU A 93 8.33 -5.19 -10.43
N ALA A 94 7.79 -5.24 -9.19
CA ALA A 94 7.18 -6.45 -8.65
C ALA A 94 5.99 -6.90 -9.50
N TYR A 95 5.16 -5.97 -9.99
CA TYR A 95 4.08 -6.28 -10.92
C TYR A 95 4.63 -6.88 -12.23
N ARG A 96 5.67 -6.28 -12.81
CA ARG A 96 6.31 -6.81 -14.03
C ARG A 96 6.91 -8.19 -13.80
N GLU A 97 7.55 -8.44 -12.67
CA GLU A 97 8.17 -9.72 -12.34
C GLU A 97 7.13 -10.85 -12.26
N VAL A 98 6.02 -10.62 -11.55
CA VAL A 98 4.90 -11.58 -11.46
C VAL A 98 4.35 -11.92 -12.84
N MET A 99 4.28 -10.95 -13.75
CA MET A 99 3.85 -11.18 -15.14
C MET A 99 4.88 -11.97 -15.96
N HIS A 100 6.17 -11.82 -15.71
CA HIS A 100 7.23 -12.54 -16.43
C HIS A 100 7.43 -13.98 -15.92
N MET A 101 7.07 -14.28 -14.67
CA MET A 101 7.15 -15.64 -14.11
C MET A 101 6.10 -16.62 -14.71
N GLN A 102 5.15 -16.16 -15.51
CA GLN A 102 4.02 -16.97 -16.02
C GLN A 102 4.29 -17.64 -17.39
N PHE A 103 5.54 -17.79 -17.82
CA PHE A 103 5.91 -18.48 -19.07
C PHE A 103 6.89 -19.62 -18.84
#